data_AF-A0A0T9R1F1-F1
#
_entry.id   AF-A0A0T9R1F1-F1
#
_cell.length_a   1.000
_cell.length_b   1.000
_cell.length_c   1.000
_cell.angle_alpha   90.00
_cell.angle_beta   90.00
_cell.angle_gamma   90.00
#
_symmetry.space_group_name_H-M   'P 1'
#
loop_
_entity.id
_entity.type
_entity.pdbx_description
1 polymer ?
#
loop_
_entity_poly.entity_id
_entity_poly.type
_entity_poly.pdbx_seq_one_letter_code
_entity_poly.pdbx_strand_id
1 'polypeptide(L)'
;MLKLARIIVLVLYGLFGMSGWYHYDSLLKMSTAYKGEDILSSDMTINYVRSMVWYHSRGKLQEIRSILLNDDLTKRVRIEMRIKNMLMHRSSAYIREFNSLKTPVNELGSWYQNNFDFDDFLHDVYEVVFDQSLTVDDKVRNITDIMEVYQNITNSKLTDNLVKTQGAVNGY
;
A
#
# COMPACT_ATOMS: atom_id res chain seq x y z
N MET A 1 24.81 62.12 30.17
CA MET A 1 23.81 61.86 29.11
C MET A 1 24.25 60.78 28.11
N LEU A 2 25.47 60.81 27.56
CA LEU A 2 25.92 59.84 26.54
C LEU A 2 25.88 58.35 26.97
N LYS A 3 26.19 58.05 28.23
CA LYS A 3 26.14 56.67 28.78
C LYS A 3 24.70 56.13 28.86
N LEU A 4 23.75 56.99 29.21
CA LEU A 4 22.34 56.63 29.30
C LEU A 4 21.75 56.33 27.92
N ALA A 5 22.09 57.16 26.93
CA ALA A 5 21.68 56.95 25.53
C ALA A 5 22.21 55.63 24.94
N ARG A 6 23.47 55.26 25.24
CA ARG A 6 24.05 53.97 24.80
C ARG A 6 23.34 52.76 25.42
N ILE A 7 22.98 52.85 26.70
CA ILE A 7 22.22 51.79 27.39
C ILE A 7 20.83 51.65 26.77
N ILE A 8 20.14 52.77 26.51
CA ILE A 8 18.82 52.76 25.87
C ILE A 8 18.88 52.14 24.47
N VAL A 9 19.88 52.50 23.66
CA VAL A 9 20.07 51.92 22.32
C VAL A 9 20.31 50.41 22.38
N LEU A 10 21.12 49.93 23.33
CA LEU A 10 21.37 48.49 23.50
C LEU A 10 20.12 47.74 23.96
N VAL A 11 19.33 48.31 24.87
CA VAL A 11 18.07 47.74 25.34
C VAL A 11 17.06 47.67 24.19
N LEU A 12 16.92 48.74 23.40
CA LEU A 12 16.05 48.77 22.23
C LEU A 12 16.50 47.73 21.19
N TYR A 13 17.80 47.63 20.91
CA TYR A 13 18.33 46.64 19.97
C TYR A 13 18.04 45.20 20.44
N GLY A 14 18.20 44.92 21.73
CA GLY A 14 17.85 43.63 22.32
C GLY A 14 16.35 43.31 22.24
N LEU A 15 15.49 44.28 22.54
CA LEU A 15 14.04 44.11 22.45
C LEU A 15 13.55 43.90 21.01
N PHE A 16 14.07 44.67 20.05
CA PHE A 16 13.76 44.50 18.64
C PHE A 16 14.26 43.14 18.12
N GLY A 17 15.47 42.74 18.48
CA GLY A 17 16.03 41.42 18.13
C GLY A 17 15.19 40.26 18.69
N MET A 18 14.78 40.33 19.95
CA MET A 18 13.91 39.32 20.57
C MET A 18 12.51 39.30 19.95
N SER A 19 11.92 40.46 19.65
CA SER A 19 10.61 40.54 18.99
C SER A 19 10.64 39.99 17.57
N GLY A 20 11.72 40.28 16.82
CA GLY A 20 11.94 39.76 15.47
C GLY A 20 12.16 38.25 15.48
N TRP A 21 12.91 37.73 16.46
CA TRP A 21 13.09 36.30 16.63
C TRP A 21 11.79 35.59 17.01
N TYR A 22 10.99 36.17 17.92
CA TYR A 22 9.68 35.63 18.29
C TYR A 22 8.70 35.64 17.11
N HIS A 23 8.70 36.72 16.32
CA HIS A 23 7.87 36.81 15.12
C HIS A 23 8.31 35.79 14.06
N TYR A 24 9.62 35.64 13.83
CA TYR A 24 10.19 34.63 12.93
C TYR A 24 9.86 33.20 13.37
N ASP A 25 9.98 32.89 14.66
CA ASP A 25 9.59 31.58 15.22
C ASP A 25 8.07 31.34 15.09
N SER A 26 7.25 32.39 15.28
CA SER A 26 5.79 32.30 15.07
C SER A 26 5.43 32.06 13.59
N LEU A 27 6.16 32.69 12.66
CA LEU A 27 5.98 32.54 11.22
C LEU A 27 6.45 31.16 10.75
N LEU A 28 7.55 30.64 11.31
CA LEU A 28 7.99 29.26 11.08
C LEU A 28 6.94 28.27 11.58
N LYS A 29 6.41 28.47 12.80
CA LYS A 29 5.34 27.62 13.36
C LYS A 29 4.06 27.66 12.52
N MET A 30 3.64 28.83 12.04
CA MET A 30 2.51 28.96 11.09
C MET A 30 2.82 28.32 9.73
N SER A 31 4.05 28.46 9.21
CA SER A 31 4.47 27.84 7.95
C SER A 31 4.54 26.32 8.06
N THR A 32 4.83 25.76 9.24
CA THR A 32 4.78 24.31 9.49
C THR A 32 3.38 23.79 9.79
N ALA A 33 2.42 24.67 10.13
CA ALA A 33 1.04 24.29 10.41
C ALA A 33 0.23 23.94 9.13
N TYR A 34 0.79 24.20 7.94
CA TYR A 34 0.20 23.82 6.66
C TYR A 34 1.14 22.97 5.81
N LYS A 35 1.67 21.91 6.41
CA LYS A 35 1.90 20.67 5.67
C LYS A 35 0.96 19.65 6.27
N GLY A 36 -0.32 19.72 5.87
CA GLY A 36 -1.16 18.54 5.92
C GLY A 36 -0.36 17.45 5.22
N GLU A 37 -0.01 16.41 5.96
CA GLU A 37 0.79 15.31 5.43
C GLU A 37 0.14 14.88 4.11
N ASP A 38 0.91 14.78 3.01
CA ASP A 38 0.36 14.51 1.68
C ASP A 38 -0.41 13.17 1.70
N ILE A 39 -1.71 13.23 1.99
CA ILE A 39 -2.63 12.10 1.87
C ILE A 39 -2.77 11.87 0.37
N LEU A 40 -2.44 10.67 -0.09
CA LEU A 40 -2.68 10.27 -1.47
C LEU A 40 -4.15 10.50 -1.78
N SER A 41 -4.46 11.14 -2.91
CA SER A 41 -5.84 11.23 -3.36
C SER A 41 -6.39 9.82 -3.63
N SER A 42 -7.72 9.67 -3.71
CA SER A 42 -8.31 8.37 -4.07
C SER A 42 -7.79 7.87 -5.41
N ASP A 43 -7.64 8.75 -6.40
CA ASP A 43 -7.10 8.38 -7.72
C ASP A 43 -5.64 7.93 -7.64
N MET A 44 -4.82 8.64 -6.87
CA MET A 44 -3.43 8.23 -6.61
C MET A 44 -3.38 6.87 -5.91
N THR A 45 -4.27 6.66 -4.93
CA THR A 45 -4.38 5.40 -4.19
C THR A 45 -4.76 4.25 -5.11
N ILE A 46 -5.79 4.42 -5.94
CA ILE A 46 -6.25 3.43 -6.92
C ILE A 46 -5.13 3.09 -7.90
N ASN A 47 -4.49 4.12 -8.48
CA ASN A 47 -3.42 3.92 -9.45
C ASN A 47 -2.20 3.24 -8.83
N TYR A 48 -1.84 3.61 -7.61
CA TYR A 48 -0.73 3.00 -6.89
C TYR A 48 -1.00 1.51 -6.61
N VAL A 49 -2.17 1.18 -6.07
CA VAL A 49 -2.55 -0.22 -5.79
C VAL A 49 -2.63 -1.03 -7.08
N ARG A 50 -3.20 -0.50 -8.17
CA ARG A 50 -3.21 -1.17 -9.48
C ARG A 50 -1.81 -1.42 -10.03
N SER A 51 -0.90 -0.45 -9.86
CA SER A 51 0.50 -0.59 -10.32
C SER A 51 1.29 -1.63 -9.53
N MET A 52 0.84 -1.95 -8.32
CA MET A 52 1.45 -2.98 -7.48
C MET A 52 0.92 -4.37 -7.87
N VAL A 53 1.82 -5.18 -8.38
CA VAL A 53 1.57 -6.57 -8.79
C VAL A 53 1.62 -7.48 -7.56
N TRP A 54 0.49 -7.61 -6.85
CA TRP A 54 0.43 -8.28 -5.55
C TRP A 54 0.66 -9.80 -5.63
N TYR A 55 0.01 -10.46 -6.60
CA TYR A 55 0.01 -11.92 -6.69
C TYR A 55 0.78 -12.48 -7.89
N HIS A 56 0.81 -11.80 -9.03
CA HIS A 56 1.44 -12.29 -10.26
C HIS A 56 2.90 -11.81 -10.48
N SER A 57 3.67 -11.65 -9.40
CA SER A 57 5.08 -11.26 -9.54
C SER A 57 5.88 -12.38 -10.21
N ARG A 58 6.85 -12.01 -11.06
CA ARG A 58 7.73 -12.98 -11.77
C ARG A 58 8.37 -14.00 -10.82
N GLY A 59 8.74 -13.57 -9.61
CA GLY A 59 9.29 -14.45 -8.59
C GLY A 59 8.31 -15.53 -8.11
N LYS A 60 7.04 -15.17 -7.87
CA LYS A 60 6.01 -16.14 -7.45
C LYS A 60 5.71 -17.14 -8.56
N LEU A 61 5.59 -16.68 -9.81
CA LEU A 61 5.36 -17.55 -10.96
C LEU A 61 6.53 -18.51 -11.21
N GLN A 62 7.77 -18.05 -11.03
CA GLN A 62 8.95 -18.91 -11.15
C GLN A 62 9.01 -19.95 -10.01
N GLU A 63 8.58 -19.60 -8.81
CA GLU A 63 8.49 -20.53 -7.69
C GLU A 63 7.40 -21.58 -7.92
N ILE A 64 6.23 -21.20 -8.44
CA ILE A 64 5.19 -22.14 -8.89
C ILE A 64 5.74 -23.07 -9.96
N ARG A 65 6.39 -22.53 -11.00
CA ARG A 65 7.01 -23.34 -12.05
C ARG A 65 8.04 -24.33 -11.46
N SER A 66 8.84 -23.89 -10.49
CA SER A 66 9.79 -24.77 -9.80
C SER A 66 9.09 -25.90 -9.05
N ILE A 67 7.96 -25.63 -8.39
CA ILE A 67 7.16 -26.66 -7.70
C ILE A 67 6.61 -27.65 -8.74
N LEU A 68 6.02 -27.16 -9.82
CA LEU A 68 5.43 -27.99 -10.88
C LEU A 68 6.44 -28.91 -11.58
N LEU A 69 7.71 -28.49 -11.70
CA LEU A 69 8.75 -29.26 -12.37
C LEU A 69 9.48 -30.25 -11.47
N ASN A 70 9.66 -29.92 -10.18
CA ASN A 70 10.58 -30.64 -9.31
C ASN A 70 9.91 -31.38 -8.16
N ASP A 71 8.68 -31.03 -7.80
CA ASP A 71 7.99 -31.66 -6.70
C ASP A 71 7.10 -32.83 -7.17
N ASP A 72 6.87 -33.76 -6.25
CA ASP A 72 5.94 -34.87 -6.41
C ASP A 72 4.49 -34.39 -6.20
N LEU A 73 3.79 -34.12 -7.30
CA LEU A 73 2.40 -33.64 -7.30
C LEU A 73 1.39 -34.64 -6.73
N THR A 74 1.77 -35.91 -6.53
CA THR A 74 0.90 -36.89 -5.85
C THR A 74 0.73 -36.54 -4.37
N LYS A 75 1.67 -35.78 -3.78
CA LYS A 75 1.63 -35.30 -2.40
C LYS A 75 0.79 -34.03 -2.26
N ARG A 76 -0.46 -34.08 -2.72
CA ARG A 76 -1.40 -32.95 -2.85
C ARG A 76 -1.37 -31.98 -1.67
N VAL A 77 -1.63 -32.47 -0.46
CA VAL A 77 -1.68 -31.64 0.77
C VAL A 77 -0.39 -30.87 1.01
N ARG A 78 0.78 -31.48 0.74
CA ARG A 78 2.08 -30.83 0.91
C ARG A 78 2.28 -29.70 -0.10
N ILE A 79 1.86 -29.93 -1.34
CA ILE A 79 1.96 -28.94 -2.43
C ILE A 79 1.03 -27.76 -2.16
N GLU A 80 -0.23 -28.03 -1.78
CA GLU A 80 -1.19 -26.99 -1.40
C GLU A 80 -0.64 -26.12 -0.26
N MET A 81 -0.11 -26.73 0.81
CA MET A 81 0.53 -25.99 1.91
C MET A 81 1.69 -25.11 1.44
N ARG A 82 2.56 -25.64 0.56
CA ARG A 82 3.71 -24.90 0.04
C ARG A 82 3.28 -23.71 -0.81
N ILE A 83 2.31 -23.91 -1.71
CA ILE A 83 1.75 -22.86 -2.56
C ILE A 83 1.05 -21.80 -1.72
N LYS A 84 0.20 -22.20 -0.76
CA LYS A 84 -0.44 -21.29 0.20
C LYS A 84 0.60 -20.42 0.91
N ASN A 85 1.61 -21.05 1.49
CA ASN A 85 2.65 -20.33 2.24
C ASN A 85 3.39 -19.35 1.33
N MET A 86 3.78 -19.76 0.12
CA MET A 86 4.45 -18.89 -0.85
C MET A 86 3.58 -17.70 -1.25
N LEU A 87 2.31 -17.93 -1.56
CA LEU A 87 1.38 -16.89 -2.01
C LEU A 87 1.01 -15.91 -0.88
N MET A 88 0.85 -16.39 0.36
CA MET A 88 0.53 -15.56 1.54
C MET A 88 1.75 -14.80 2.08
N HIS A 89 2.90 -15.44 2.21
CA HIS A 89 4.01 -14.90 3.02
C HIS A 89 4.57 -13.60 2.44
N ARG A 90 4.58 -13.45 1.10
CA ARG A 90 5.02 -12.20 0.46
C ARG A 90 3.96 -11.10 0.47
N SER A 91 2.69 -11.44 0.67
CA SER A 91 1.62 -10.44 0.78
C SER A 91 1.77 -9.57 2.04
N SER A 92 2.37 -10.11 3.11
CA SER A 92 2.62 -9.37 4.36
C SER A 92 3.50 -8.12 4.19
N ALA A 93 4.49 -8.16 3.30
CA ALA A 93 5.36 -7.02 3.04
C ALA A 93 4.57 -5.88 2.40
N TYR A 94 3.75 -6.19 1.41
CA TYR A 94 2.92 -5.20 0.75
C TYR A 94 1.76 -4.70 1.63
N ILE A 95 1.19 -5.54 2.50
CA ILE A 95 0.20 -5.10 3.49
C ILE A 95 0.80 -4.02 4.38
N ARG A 96 2.02 -4.23 4.89
CA ARG A 96 2.72 -3.23 5.70
C ARG A 96 3.04 -1.97 4.91
N GLU A 97 3.48 -2.10 3.67
CA GLU A 97 3.73 -0.97 2.78
C GLU A 97 2.45 -0.15 2.57
N PHE A 98 1.34 -0.78 2.19
CA PHE A 98 0.05 -0.12 2.00
C PHE A 98 -0.47 0.52 3.29
N ASN A 99 -0.31 -0.15 4.44
CA ASN A 99 -0.69 0.43 5.73
C ASN A 99 0.17 1.62 6.15
N SER A 100 1.39 1.74 5.62
CA SER A 100 2.25 2.90 5.87
C SER A 100 1.88 4.12 5.03
N LEU A 101 1.08 3.92 3.97
CA LEU A 101 0.61 5.00 3.13
C LEU A 101 -0.51 5.78 3.83
N LYS A 102 -0.44 7.09 3.72
CA LYS A 102 -1.56 7.96 4.07
C LYS A 102 -2.52 8.00 2.91
N THR A 103 -3.61 7.26 3.02
CA THR A 103 -4.64 7.17 1.97
C THR A 103 -6.02 7.43 2.58
N PRO A 104 -7.06 7.65 1.77
CA PRO A 104 -8.42 7.85 2.27
C PRO A 104 -8.99 6.59 2.95
N VAL A 105 -8.39 5.43 2.72
CA VAL A 105 -8.68 4.18 3.44
C VAL A 105 -7.64 3.99 4.53
N ASN A 106 -8.07 4.09 5.79
CA ASN A 106 -7.23 3.75 6.92
C ASN A 106 -6.82 2.28 6.84
N GLU A 107 -5.53 2.01 7.07
CA GLU A 107 -4.95 0.66 6.94
C GLU A 107 -5.32 -0.03 5.62
N LEU A 108 -5.01 0.63 4.50
CA LEU A 108 -5.32 0.15 3.15
C LEU A 108 -4.90 -1.31 2.89
N GLY A 109 -3.75 -1.74 3.39
CA GLY A 109 -3.29 -3.12 3.27
C GLY A 109 -4.17 -4.11 4.02
N SER A 110 -4.57 -3.77 5.25
CA SER A 110 -5.51 -4.56 6.05
C SER A 110 -6.88 -4.63 5.36
N TRP A 111 -7.37 -3.48 4.88
CA TRP A 111 -8.62 -3.41 4.13
C TRP A 111 -8.58 -4.30 2.90
N TYR A 112 -7.50 -4.22 2.11
CA TYR A 112 -7.38 -5.00 0.89
C TYR A 112 -7.32 -6.49 1.20
N GLN A 113 -6.54 -6.91 2.20
CA GLN A 113 -6.46 -8.30 2.62
C GLN A 113 -7.83 -8.87 3.01
N ASN A 114 -8.66 -8.09 3.71
CA ASN A 114 -10.00 -8.52 4.13
C ASN A 114 -11.01 -8.59 2.98
N ASN A 115 -10.76 -7.88 1.87
CA ASN A 115 -11.65 -7.84 0.72
C ASN A 115 -11.21 -8.74 -0.44
N PHE A 116 -9.99 -9.28 -0.36
CA PHE A 116 -9.45 -10.27 -1.26
C PHE A 116 -9.95 -11.66 -0.87
N ASP A 117 -10.60 -12.36 -1.80
CA ASP A 117 -11.12 -13.70 -1.57
C ASP A 117 -10.01 -14.74 -1.68
N PHE A 118 -9.30 -14.96 -0.57
CA PHE A 118 -8.10 -15.77 -0.57
C PHE A 118 -8.38 -17.27 -0.67
N ASP A 119 -9.51 -17.73 -0.13
CA ASP A 119 -9.85 -19.13 -0.10
C ASP A 119 -10.27 -19.61 -1.50
N ASP A 120 -11.14 -18.86 -2.19
CA ASP A 120 -11.54 -19.16 -3.57
C ASP A 120 -10.36 -18.99 -4.53
N PHE A 121 -9.53 -17.96 -4.34
CA PHE A 121 -8.30 -17.77 -5.11
C PHE A 121 -7.38 -18.99 -5.04
N LEU A 122 -7.14 -19.52 -3.84
CA LEU A 122 -6.30 -20.70 -3.67
C LEU A 122 -6.94 -21.95 -4.25
N HIS A 123 -8.25 -22.09 -4.12
CA HIS A 123 -9.00 -23.20 -4.71
C HIS A 123 -8.77 -23.27 -6.22
N ASP A 124 -9.00 -22.17 -6.94
CA ASP A 124 -8.82 -22.08 -8.39
C ASP A 124 -7.36 -22.38 -8.80
N VAL A 125 -6.39 -21.87 -8.04
CA VAL A 125 -4.96 -22.18 -8.27
C VAL A 125 -4.71 -23.68 -8.13
N TYR A 126 -5.27 -24.34 -7.11
CA TYR A 126 -5.07 -25.77 -6.91
C TYR A 126 -5.73 -26.62 -8.00
N GLU A 127 -6.92 -26.25 -8.47
CA GLU A 127 -7.56 -26.93 -9.60
C GLU A 127 -6.62 -26.97 -10.81
N VAL A 128 -6.02 -25.83 -11.17
CA VAL A 128 -5.05 -25.74 -12.27
C VAL A 128 -3.79 -26.54 -11.97
N VAL A 129 -3.22 -26.44 -10.76
CA VAL A 129 -1.99 -27.14 -10.38
C VAL A 129 -2.13 -28.65 -10.53
N PHE A 130 -3.28 -29.22 -10.15
CA PHE A 130 -3.51 -30.67 -10.16
C PHE A 130 -4.20 -31.18 -11.42
N ASP A 131 -4.57 -30.31 -12.36
CA ASP A 131 -5.08 -30.73 -13.66
C ASP A 131 -4.00 -31.50 -14.44
N GLN A 132 -4.25 -32.77 -14.74
CA GLN A 132 -3.32 -33.63 -15.45
C GLN A 132 -3.32 -33.40 -16.97
N SER A 133 -4.34 -32.71 -17.50
CA SER A 133 -4.45 -32.40 -18.92
C SER A 133 -3.58 -31.22 -19.36
N LEU A 134 -3.13 -30.40 -18.41
CA LEU A 134 -2.37 -29.18 -18.67
C LEU A 134 -0.86 -29.40 -18.57
N THR A 135 -0.11 -28.76 -19.48
CA THR A 135 1.35 -28.67 -19.36
C THR A 135 1.75 -27.71 -18.24
N VAL A 136 3.01 -27.76 -17.80
CA VAL A 136 3.53 -26.83 -16.80
C VAL A 136 3.37 -25.37 -17.24
N ASP A 137 3.60 -25.08 -18.52
CA ASP A 137 3.49 -23.72 -19.05
C ASP A 137 2.03 -23.25 -19.11
N ASP A 138 1.11 -24.13 -19.50
CA ASP A 138 -0.34 -23.83 -19.47
C ASP A 138 -0.81 -23.54 -18.04
N LYS A 139 -0.34 -24.34 -17.07
CA LYS A 139 -0.66 -24.12 -15.65
C LYS A 139 -0.18 -22.76 -15.16
N VAL A 140 1.07 -22.40 -15.47
CA VAL A 140 1.64 -21.10 -15.07
C VAL A 140 0.86 -19.95 -15.72
N ARG A 141 0.48 -20.08 -16.99
CA ARG A 141 -0.35 -19.07 -17.67
C ARG A 141 -1.71 -18.92 -17.00
N ASN A 142 -2.43 -20.03 -16.83
CA ASN A 142 -3.77 -20.01 -16.23
C ASN A 142 -3.74 -19.48 -14.78
N ILE A 143 -2.72 -19.84 -14.00
CA ILE A 143 -2.52 -19.27 -12.65
C ILE A 143 -2.27 -17.77 -12.70
N THR A 144 -1.54 -17.27 -13.71
CA THR A 144 -1.34 -15.83 -13.91
C THR A 144 -2.68 -15.13 -14.16
N ASP A 145 -3.53 -15.71 -15.01
CA ASP A 145 -4.86 -15.17 -15.31
C ASP A 145 -5.74 -15.15 -14.05
N ILE A 146 -5.74 -16.23 -13.25
CA ILE A 146 -6.44 -16.30 -11.96
C ILE A 146 -5.97 -15.17 -11.03
N MET A 147 -4.66 -14.98 -10.87
CA MET A 147 -4.10 -13.92 -10.03
C MET A 147 -4.57 -12.53 -10.46
N GLU A 148 -4.63 -12.27 -11.77
CA GLU A 148 -5.10 -11.00 -12.32
C GLU A 148 -6.60 -10.79 -12.07
N VAL A 149 -7.42 -11.82 -12.28
CA VAL A 149 -8.87 -11.76 -12.06
C VAL A 149 -9.19 -11.37 -10.62
N TYR A 150 -8.62 -12.07 -9.62
CA TYR A 150 -8.90 -11.79 -8.21
C TYR A 150 -8.37 -10.41 -7.77
N GLN A 151 -7.22 -9.99 -8.31
CA GLN A 151 -6.69 -8.65 -8.07
C GLN A 151 -7.63 -7.57 -8.66
N ASN A 152 -8.14 -7.77 -9.87
CA ASN A 152 -9.06 -6.84 -10.53
C ASN A 152 -10.41 -6.74 -9.82
N ILE A 153 -10.95 -7.87 -9.35
CA ILE A 153 -12.16 -7.89 -8.51
C ILE A 153 -11.95 -7.04 -7.25
N THR A 154 -10.83 -7.25 -6.56
CA THR A 154 -10.56 -6.52 -5.31
C THR A 154 -10.28 -5.03 -5.55
N ASN A 155 -9.57 -4.70 -6.64
CA ASN A 155 -9.35 -3.31 -7.07
C ASN A 155 -10.67 -2.59 -7.42
N SER A 156 -11.65 -3.31 -7.96
CA SER A 156 -12.98 -2.77 -8.24
C SER A 156 -13.72 -2.45 -6.94
N LYS A 157 -13.68 -3.37 -5.95
CA LYS A 157 -14.22 -3.11 -4.61
C LYS A 157 -13.57 -1.87 -3.96
N LEU A 158 -12.26 -1.69 -4.13
CA LEU A 158 -11.53 -0.53 -3.59
C LEU A 158 -11.99 0.77 -4.26
N THR A 159 -12.12 0.73 -5.59
CA THR A 159 -12.61 1.88 -6.37
C THR A 159 -14.00 2.29 -5.90
N ASP A 160 -14.92 1.33 -5.76
CA ASP A 160 -16.27 1.60 -5.26
C ASP A 160 -16.28 2.17 -3.83
N ASN A 161 -15.43 1.65 -2.96
CA ASN A 161 -15.30 2.16 -1.59
C ASN A 161 -14.83 3.63 -1.57
N LEU A 162 -13.82 3.96 -2.37
CA LEU A 162 -13.27 5.30 -2.46
C LEU A 162 -14.24 6.31 -3.10
N VAL A 163 -14.97 5.90 -4.15
CA VAL A 163 -16.00 6.73 -4.79
C VAL A 163 -17.14 7.04 -3.82
N LYS A 164 -17.63 6.04 -3.08
CA LYS A 164 -18.66 6.25 -2.04
C LYS A 164 -18.21 7.22 -0.96
N THR A 165 -16.95 7.08 -0.52
CA THR A 165 -16.37 7.94 0.53
C THR A 165 -16.21 9.38 0.04
N GLN A 166 -15.84 9.61 -1.23
CA GLN A 166 -15.80 10.95 -1.81
C GLN A 166 -17.20 11.57 -2.06
N GLY A 167 -18.16 10.76 -2.50
CA GLY A 167 -19.55 11.21 -2.71
C GLY A 167 -20.24 11.65 -1.42
N ALA A 168 -19.88 11.05 -0.28
CA ALA A 168 -20.38 11.44 1.04
C ALA A 168 -19.75 12.74 1.58
N VAL A 169 -18.54 13.10 1.14
CA VAL A 169 -17.82 14.31 1.58
C VAL A 169 -18.27 15.56 0.83
N ASN A 170 -18.74 15.42 -0.42
CA ASN A 170 -19.21 16.54 -1.25
C ASN A 170 -20.73 16.80 -1.16
N GLY A 171 -21.42 16.15 -0.23
CA GLY A 171 -22.86 16.28 -0.01
C GLY A 171 -23.21 17.05 1.26
N TYR A 172 -22.78 18.31 1.37
CA TYR A 172 -23.25 19.30 2.34
C TYR A 172 -23.28 20.70 1.72
#